data_AF-A0A8H5H1L5-F1
#
_entry.id   AF-A0A8H5H1L5-F1
#
_cell.length_a   1.000
_cell.length_b   1.000
_cell.length_c   1.000
_cell.angle_alpha   90.00
_cell.angle_beta   90.00
_cell.angle_gamma   90.00
#
_symmetry.space_group_name_H-M   'P 1'
#
loop_
_entity.id
_entity.type
_entity.pdbx_description
1 polymer ?
#
loop_
_entity_poly.entity_id
_entity_poly.type
_entity_poly.pdbx_seq_one_letter_code
_entity_poly.pdbx_strand_id
1 'polypeptide(L)'
;MKPSTLVRTLLMASSSSKRSVSLTPEQIALSEARKAKRLKQQQEKASLPQNQEQGNVLSRPWLQLEHTRNVDGANRVRIFTWNLLAQCLVRRELFPTSDCLKAAQREHMLYRELVAQEADILCLQEVDRLEKLLPVLEKAGYSYCYASGPRKKHGCLIAFKKDSYQELDTRLVHYDDEEIRSEGSEIARRGSSFRTKNIGHIVALKNKQSDFGLIVATTHLFWHPRYTYERARQAGILKREVVKFRDTLNRGRWPCIISGGEYATNCQFAFQRTLLSDFNFAPDDAAYSLVTGDPLLPSQIDYLKTSQVVHATIDPSVTPDPAKAITQDENEEEADPDRTITNARPAAASDGLLSPTELHDLFASSGPPLKSAYDIGMRNFTESNNAESVPLFGNRVDLQPDRHGAYEPQWTSYTHYWKTVLDYIFVIDSSSRSSVTGLLVPPKTEDLEPGLPRKGVCGSDHVSLSADLLFST
;
A
#
# COMPACT_ATOMS: atom_id res chain seq x y z
N MET A 1 42.06 -29.76 -56.72
CA MET A 1 42.28 -28.77 -57.80
C MET A 1 41.00 -27.93 -57.98
N LYS A 2 41.03 -26.91 -58.85
CA LYS A 2 39.94 -25.95 -59.21
C LYS A 2 38.63 -26.62 -59.69
N PRO A 3 37.49 -25.89 -59.89
CA PRO A 3 37.01 -24.61 -59.32
C PRO A 3 35.49 -24.62 -58.91
N SER A 4 34.94 -23.49 -58.41
CA SER A 4 33.71 -22.83 -58.93
C SER A 4 33.43 -21.48 -58.23
N THR A 5 32.46 -20.67 -58.68
CA THR A 5 32.21 -19.27 -58.26
C THR A 5 30.71 -18.87 -58.36
N LEU A 6 30.30 -17.76 -57.71
CA LEU A 6 28.99 -17.04 -57.80
C LEU A 6 27.79 -17.78 -57.15
N VAL A 7 26.68 -17.16 -56.66
CA VAL A 7 26.07 -15.79 -56.61
C VAL A 7 25.45 -15.63 -55.17
N ARG A 8 25.15 -14.52 -54.48
CA ARG A 8 25.15 -13.02 -54.62
C ARG A 8 26.22 -12.40 -53.65
N THR A 9 26.55 -11.10 -53.52
CA THR A 9 26.05 -9.76 -53.96
C THR A 9 25.20 -8.94 -52.94
N LEU A 10 25.66 -7.70 -52.66
CA LEU A 10 25.05 -6.55 -51.94
C LEU A 10 24.83 -6.59 -50.40
N LEU A 11 25.76 -5.94 -49.67
CA LEU A 11 25.47 -4.87 -48.69
C LEU A 11 26.76 -4.07 -48.40
N MET A 12 26.72 -2.75 -48.58
CA MET A 12 27.82 -1.82 -48.29
C MET A 12 27.28 -0.46 -47.82
N ALA A 13 28.16 0.34 -47.19
CA ALA A 13 27.89 1.60 -46.49
C ALA A 13 27.08 1.45 -45.18
N SER A 14 27.42 2.14 -44.08
CA SER A 14 28.65 2.91 -43.79
C SER A 14 28.94 2.94 -42.28
N SER A 15 30.23 3.02 -41.90
CA SER A 15 30.67 3.10 -40.51
C SER A 15 30.93 4.55 -40.09
N SER A 16 30.09 5.13 -39.22
CA SER A 16 30.31 6.47 -38.68
C SER A 16 31.27 6.45 -37.47
N SER A 17 32.32 7.27 -37.55
CA SER A 17 33.33 7.37 -36.49
C SER A 17 32.79 8.09 -35.24
N LYS A 18 32.93 7.47 -34.07
CA LYS A 18 32.74 8.15 -32.77
C LYS A 18 33.99 8.93 -32.40
N ARG A 19 33.95 10.27 -32.50
CA ARG A 19 35.00 11.13 -31.93
C ARG A 19 35.02 11.01 -30.41
N SER A 20 36.15 10.59 -29.85
CA SER A 20 36.41 10.67 -28.41
C SER A 20 36.68 12.11 -27.99
N VAL A 21 35.79 12.71 -27.18
CA VAL A 21 36.01 14.05 -26.64
C VAL A 21 36.94 13.95 -25.43
N SER A 22 38.21 14.32 -25.61
CA SER A 22 39.15 14.54 -24.52
C SER A 22 38.82 15.83 -23.79
N LEU A 23 38.53 15.76 -22.48
CA LEU A 23 38.32 16.94 -21.64
C LEU A 23 39.60 17.78 -21.55
N THR A 24 39.46 19.10 -21.48
CA THR A 24 40.62 19.99 -21.29
C THR A 24 41.17 19.88 -19.85
N PRO A 25 42.45 20.22 -19.61
CA PRO A 25 43.01 20.23 -18.26
C PRO A 25 42.20 21.08 -17.26
N GLU A 26 41.64 22.21 -17.72
CA GLU A 26 40.76 23.07 -16.92
C GLU A 26 39.43 22.38 -16.54
N GLN A 27 38.84 21.60 -17.46
CA GLN A 27 37.62 20.84 -17.19
C GLN A 27 37.87 19.70 -16.19
N ILE A 28 39.05 19.07 -16.25
CA ILE A 28 39.50 18.07 -15.27
C ILE A 28 39.67 18.74 -13.89
N ALA A 29 40.46 19.82 -13.81
CA ALA A 29 40.68 20.56 -12.57
C ALA A 29 39.37 21.09 -11.94
N LEU A 30 38.43 21.58 -12.75
CA LEU A 30 37.11 22.01 -12.29
C LEU A 30 36.24 20.85 -11.78
N SER A 31 36.36 19.66 -12.39
CA SER A 31 35.71 18.44 -11.92
C SER A 31 36.28 17.97 -10.58
N GLU A 32 37.61 17.98 -10.44
CA GLU A 32 38.32 17.61 -9.22
C GLU A 32 38.05 18.60 -8.08
N ALA A 33 38.05 19.91 -8.34
CA ALA A 33 37.67 20.92 -7.36
C ALA A 33 36.21 20.75 -6.88
N ARG A 34 35.28 20.42 -7.79
CA ARG A 34 33.88 20.08 -7.43
C ARG A 34 33.79 18.80 -6.60
N LYS A 35 34.60 17.78 -6.92
CA LYS A 35 34.67 16.50 -6.17
C LYS A 35 35.26 16.72 -4.77
N ALA A 36 36.36 17.47 -4.65
CA ALA A 36 36.98 17.84 -3.38
C ALA A 36 36.05 18.68 -2.50
N LYS A 37 35.35 19.67 -3.07
CA LYS A 37 34.35 20.46 -2.33
C LYS A 37 33.20 19.60 -1.79
N ARG A 38 32.70 18.64 -2.58
CA ARG A 38 31.70 17.65 -2.12
C ARG A 38 32.24 16.75 -1.02
N LEU A 39 33.47 16.25 -1.15
CA LEU A 39 34.10 15.38 -0.15
C LEU A 39 34.30 16.12 1.18
N LYS A 40 34.78 17.36 1.13
CA LYS A 40 34.93 18.21 2.32
C LYS A 40 33.58 18.49 2.99
N GLN A 41 32.54 18.82 2.21
CA GLN A 41 31.17 19.00 2.74
C GLN A 41 30.57 17.70 3.33
N GLN A 42 30.98 16.52 2.86
CA GLN A 42 30.60 15.24 3.46
C GLN A 42 31.35 14.99 4.78
N GLN A 43 32.65 15.30 4.85
CA GLN A 43 33.46 15.20 6.06
C GLN A 43 32.99 16.20 7.14
N GLU A 44 32.75 17.46 6.77
CA GLU A 44 32.21 18.51 7.63
C GLU A 44 30.83 18.10 8.21
N LYS A 45 29.97 17.46 7.40
CA LYS A 45 28.71 16.87 7.89
C LYS A 45 28.88 15.64 8.78
N ALA A 46 29.92 14.82 8.57
CA ALA A 46 30.21 13.66 9.42
C ALA A 46 30.85 14.06 10.76
N SER A 47 31.46 15.24 10.85
CA SER A 47 32.01 15.81 12.09
C SER A 47 31.01 16.60 12.94
N LEU A 48 29.79 16.86 12.44
CA LEU A 48 28.72 17.40 13.28
C LEU A 48 28.24 16.32 14.26
N PRO A 49 28.00 16.64 15.54
CA PRO A 49 27.42 15.67 16.48
C PRO A 49 26.06 15.21 15.95
N GLN A 50 25.79 13.90 16.03
CA GLN A 50 24.49 13.34 15.67
C GLN A 50 23.44 13.88 16.65
N ASN A 51 22.70 14.89 16.20
CA ASN A 51 21.76 15.59 17.05
C ASN A 51 20.63 14.63 17.45
N GLN A 52 20.45 14.40 18.75
CA GLN A 52 19.51 13.39 19.29
C GLN A 52 18.03 13.72 18.96
N GLU A 53 17.74 14.97 18.58
CA GLU A 53 16.45 15.43 18.06
C GLU A 53 16.12 14.91 16.65
N GLN A 54 17.13 14.45 15.88
CA GLN A 54 16.94 14.07 14.49
C GLN A 54 16.19 12.74 14.36
N GLY A 55 14.90 12.83 14.05
CA GLY A 55 14.02 11.67 13.94
C GLY A 55 13.08 11.50 15.13
N ASN A 56 12.84 12.54 15.95
CA ASN A 56 11.70 12.53 16.87
C ASN A 56 10.38 12.27 16.12
N VAL A 57 9.51 11.46 16.71
CA VAL A 57 8.16 11.11 16.24
C VAL A 57 7.19 11.21 17.42
N LEU A 58 5.90 11.25 17.12
CA LEU A 58 4.84 11.22 18.13
C LEU A 58 4.95 9.92 18.95
N SER A 59 5.17 10.05 20.26
CA SER A 59 5.17 8.89 21.16
C SER A 59 3.73 8.44 21.41
N ARG A 60 3.44 7.17 21.19
CA ARG A 60 2.09 6.59 21.29
C ARG A 60 2.10 5.41 22.26
N PRO A 61 1.23 5.39 23.28
CA PRO A 61 1.14 4.28 24.20
C PRO A 61 0.49 3.05 23.54
N TRP A 62 0.65 1.89 24.17
CA TRP A 62 -0.07 0.68 23.81
C TRP A 62 -1.29 0.50 24.71
N LEU A 63 -2.47 0.33 24.11
CA LEU A 63 -3.60 -0.27 24.80
C LEU A 63 -3.25 -1.75 25.03
N GLN A 64 -3.34 -2.20 26.28
CA GLN A 64 -3.39 -3.63 26.60
C GLN A 64 -4.85 -4.01 26.78
N LEU A 65 -5.30 -5.02 26.04
CA LEU A 65 -6.68 -5.49 26.10
C LEU A 65 -6.74 -6.60 27.14
N GLU A 66 -7.15 -6.25 28.36
CA GLU A 66 -7.46 -7.25 29.37
C GLU A 66 -8.49 -8.24 28.82
N HIS A 67 -8.17 -9.53 28.92
CA HIS A 67 -9.01 -10.75 28.89
C HIS A 67 -8.19 -11.94 28.36
N THR A 68 -7.21 -11.73 27.48
CA THR A 68 -6.27 -12.78 27.07
C THR A 68 -5.16 -13.00 28.09
N ARG A 69 -5.44 -13.87 29.06
CA ARG A 69 -4.39 -14.56 29.84
C ARG A 69 -3.46 -15.30 28.85
N ASN A 70 -2.22 -15.59 29.26
CA ASN A 70 -1.38 -16.51 28.50
C ASN A 70 -2.10 -17.87 28.39
N VAL A 71 -2.52 -18.23 27.17
CA VAL A 71 -3.09 -19.53 26.84
C VAL A 71 -1.92 -20.43 26.46
N ASP A 72 -1.70 -21.52 27.21
CA ASP A 72 -0.60 -22.44 26.94
C ASP A 72 -0.72 -23.01 25.52
N GLY A 73 0.38 -22.94 24.76
CA GLY A 73 0.44 -23.35 23.35
C GLY A 73 -0.05 -22.30 22.33
N ALA A 74 -0.63 -21.18 22.75
CA ALA A 74 -1.01 -20.10 21.84
C ALA A 74 0.21 -19.29 21.38
N ASN A 75 0.17 -18.81 20.13
CA ASN A 75 1.29 -18.12 19.48
C ASN A 75 0.99 -16.62 19.41
N ARG A 76 1.81 -15.80 20.08
CA ARG A 76 1.75 -14.33 19.99
C ARG A 76 2.54 -13.85 18.77
N VAL A 77 2.01 -12.87 18.05
CA VAL A 77 2.67 -12.20 16.92
C VAL A 77 2.35 -10.71 16.95
N ARG A 78 3.38 -9.86 16.99
CA ARG A 78 3.23 -8.41 16.80
C ARG A 78 3.31 -8.04 15.32
N ILE A 79 2.21 -7.57 14.76
CA ILE A 79 2.12 -7.08 13.38
C ILE A 79 2.15 -5.55 13.36
N PHE A 80 2.89 -4.98 12.40
CA PHE A 80 2.92 -3.55 12.11
C PHE A 80 2.64 -3.32 10.63
N THR A 81 1.87 -2.29 10.26
CA THR A 81 1.69 -1.86 8.86
C THR A 81 1.83 -0.35 8.68
N TRP A 82 2.46 0.10 7.58
CA TRP A 82 2.65 1.52 7.31
C TRP A 82 3.10 1.86 5.88
N ASN A 83 2.32 2.71 5.20
CA ASN A 83 2.81 3.46 4.04
C ASN A 83 3.90 4.47 4.47
N LEU A 84 5.08 4.42 3.85
CA LEU A 84 6.24 5.26 4.17
C LEU A 84 6.30 6.60 3.42
N LEU A 85 5.36 6.87 2.51
CA LEU A 85 5.35 7.97 1.55
C LEU A 85 6.62 7.98 0.69
N ALA A 86 6.59 7.41 -0.52
CA ALA A 86 7.75 7.30 -1.40
C ALA A 86 8.20 8.69 -1.87
N GLN A 87 9.51 8.94 -1.86
CA GLN A 87 10.05 10.22 -2.34
C GLN A 87 9.73 10.48 -3.82
N CYS A 88 9.54 9.43 -4.63
CA CYS A 88 9.14 9.59 -6.02
C CYS A 88 7.67 10.00 -6.24
N LEU A 89 6.86 10.10 -5.18
CA LEU A 89 5.42 10.42 -5.22
C LEU A 89 5.08 11.76 -4.57
N VAL A 90 5.92 12.22 -3.63
CA VAL A 90 5.79 13.53 -2.97
C VAL A 90 5.77 14.70 -3.98
N ARG A 91 4.65 15.44 -3.99
CA ARG A 91 4.49 16.73 -4.71
C ARG A 91 4.17 17.82 -3.68
N ARG A 92 4.73 19.03 -3.83
CA ARG A 92 4.60 20.09 -2.79
C ARG A 92 3.16 20.58 -2.65
N GLU A 93 2.40 20.49 -3.72
CA GLU A 93 1.05 21.00 -3.93
C GLU A 93 0.00 20.17 -3.18
N LEU A 94 0.32 18.92 -2.83
CA LEU A 94 -0.50 18.01 -2.02
C LEU A 94 -0.33 18.28 -0.52
N PHE A 95 0.88 18.71 -0.12
CA PHE A 95 1.30 18.89 1.25
C PHE A 95 1.73 20.35 1.53
N PRO A 96 0.85 21.34 1.33
CA PRO A 96 1.21 22.76 1.48
C PRO A 96 1.64 23.10 2.92
N THR A 97 1.07 22.43 3.91
CA THR A 97 1.32 22.64 5.35
C THR A 97 2.53 21.87 5.88
N SER A 98 3.08 20.89 5.15
CA SER A 98 4.23 20.10 5.60
C SER A 98 5.53 20.92 5.62
N ASP A 99 6.39 20.65 6.60
CA ASP A 99 7.71 21.26 6.77
C ASP A 99 8.88 20.34 6.34
N CYS A 100 8.60 19.06 6.08
CA CYS A 100 9.62 18.00 6.06
C CYS A 100 9.63 17.11 4.81
N LEU A 101 9.11 17.55 3.67
CA LEU A 101 8.85 16.70 2.50
C LEU A 101 10.03 15.91 1.89
N LYS A 102 11.28 16.35 2.05
CA LYS A 102 12.45 15.68 1.45
C LYS A 102 12.86 14.44 2.26
N ALA A 103 13.30 13.38 1.60
CA ALA A 103 13.63 12.11 2.23
C ALA A 103 14.65 12.24 3.37
N ALA A 104 15.68 13.09 3.21
CA ALA A 104 16.65 13.37 4.28
C ALA A 104 16.09 14.13 5.51
N GLN A 105 14.88 14.67 5.42
CA GLN A 105 14.12 15.24 6.55
C GLN A 105 13.21 14.18 7.21
N ARG A 106 12.63 13.27 6.42
CA ARG A 106 11.69 12.23 6.88
C ARG A 106 12.36 10.95 7.38
N GLU A 107 13.47 10.56 6.79
CA GLU A 107 13.97 9.18 6.88
C GLU A 107 14.31 8.74 8.31
N HIS A 108 14.87 9.63 9.14
CA HIS A 108 15.15 9.31 10.55
C HIS A 108 13.87 9.18 11.41
N MET A 109 12.77 9.82 11.03
CA MET A 109 11.46 9.59 11.66
C MET A 109 10.90 8.22 11.24
N LEU A 110 10.97 7.89 9.95
CA LEU A 110 10.59 6.57 9.43
C LEU A 110 11.38 5.45 10.14
N TYR A 111 12.70 5.56 10.19
CA TYR A 111 13.57 4.57 10.83
C TYR A 111 13.29 4.39 12.32
N ARG A 112 12.91 5.45 13.05
CA ARG A 112 12.62 5.37 14.48
C ARG A 112 11.28 4.66 14.73
N GLU A 113 10.23 5.04 14.02
CA GLU A 113 8.90 4.42 14.18
C GLU A 113 8.93 2.92 13.82
N LEU A 114 9.64 2.55 12.76
CA LEU A 114 9.79 1.15 12.30
C LEU A 114 10.50 0.22 13.30
N VAL A 115 11.34 0.76 14.19
CA VAL A 115 12.04 -0.04 15.21
C VAL A 115 11.43 0.10 16.60
N ALA A 116 10.77 1.23 16.91
CA ALA A 116 10.24 1.54 18.24
C ALA A 116 9.21 0.54 18.75
N GLN A 117 8.43 -0.07 17.86
CA GLN A 117 7.37 -1.02 18.23
C GLN A 117 7.87 -2.47 18.41
N GLU A 118 9.14 -2.75 18.03
CA GLU A 118 9.78 -4.08 18.10
C GLU A 118 8.97 -5.24 17.50
N ALA A 119 8.17 -4.97 16.47
CA ALA A 119 7.27 -5.94 15.86
C ALA A 119 7.97 -7.22 15.38
N ASP A 120 7.23 -8.33 15.38
CA ASP A 120 7.68 -9.58 14.75
C ASP A 120 7.76 -9.41 13.23
N ILE A 121 6.76 -8.72 12.65
CA ILE A 121 6.55 -8.60 11.21
C ILE A 121 6.12 -7.17 10.87
N LEU A 122 6.79 -6.56 9.88
CA LEU A 122 6.47 -5.26 9.30
C LEU A 122 5.90 -5.46 7.89
N CYS A 123 4.73 -4.92 7.60
CA CYS A 123 4.18 -4.80 6.25
C CYS A 123 4.27 -3.35 5.79
N LEU A 124 5.19 -3.04 4.87
CA LEU A 124 5.54 -1.67 4.51
C LEU A 124 5.27 -1.40 3.03
N GLN A 125 4.84 -0.18 2.73
CA GLN A 125 4.35 0.21 1.42
C GLN A 125 4.88 1.60 1.04
N GLU A 126 4.81 1.91 -0.24
CA GLU A 126 5.61 2.99 -0.85
C GLU A 126 7.10 2.93 -0.51
N VAL A 127 7.63 1.71 -0.43
CA VAL A 127 9.03 1.50 -0.11
C VAL A 127 9.88 1.84 -1.32
N ASP A 128 10.49 3.03 -1.32
CA ASP A 128 11.66 3.37 -2.13
C ASP A 128 12.94 3.45 -1.27
N ARG A 129 14.08 3.80 -1.90
CA ARG A 129 15.38 4.00 -1.24
C ARG A 129 15.84 2.81 -0.39
N LEU A 130 15.74 1.60 -0.95
CA LEU A 130 16.17 0.36 -0.32
C LEU A 130 17.64 0.39 0.15
N GLU A 131 18.51 1.12 -0.55
CA GLU A 131 19.92 1.35 -0.16
C GLU A 131 20.11 2.17 1.13
N LYS A 132 19.00 2.62 1.73
CA LYS A 132 18.95 3.37 2.98
C LYS A 132 18.08 2.70 4.04
N LEU A 133 16.95 2.11 3.65
CA LEU A 133 16.06 1.41 4.57
C LEU A 133 16.61 0.04 5.02
N LEU A 134 17.13 -0.77 4.09
CA LEU A 134 17.50 -2.17 4.39
C LEU A 134 18.57 -2.30 5.49
N PRO A 135 19.66 -1.50 5.52
CA PRO A 135 20.64 -1.57 6.61
C PRO A 135 20.09 -1.21 8.00
N VAL A 136 18.96 -0.50 8.08
CA VAL A 136 18.26 -0.21 9.34
C VAL A 136 17.48 -1.45 9.80
N LEU A 137 16.74 -2.09 8.88
CA LEU A 137 15.97 -3.30 9.17
C LEU A 137 16.89 -4.49 9.53
N GLU A 138 17.96 -4.71 8.77
CA GLU A 138 18.95 -5.75 9.03
C GLU A 138 19.62 -5.58 10.41
N LYS A 139 19.95 -4.33 10.78
CA LYS A 139 20.49 -3.99 12.10
C LYS A 139 19.47 -4.20 13.23
N ALA A 140 18.17 -3.98 12.97
CA ALA A 140 17.07 -4.22 13.91
C ALA A 140 16.62 -5.70 13.98
N GLY A 141 17.35 -6.60 13.33
CA GLY A 141 17.14 -8.05 13.39
C GLY A 141 16.14 -8.61 12.38
N TYR A 142 15.73 -7.83 11.38
CA TYR A 142 14.80 -8.30 10.36
C TYR A 142 15.52 -8.92 9.15
N SER A 143 14.89 -9.93 8.55
CA SER A 143 15.03 -10.28 7.14
C SER A 143 13.82 -9.71 6.37
N TYR A 144 13.81 -9.75 5.04
CA TYR A 144 12.77 -9.10 4.24
C TYR A 144 12.57 -9.73 2.86
N CYS A 145 11.33 -9.62 2.36
CA CYS A 145 10.94 -9.85 0.98
C CYS A 145 10.47 -8.50 0.41
N TYR A 146 10.92 -8.10 -0.79
CA TYR A 146 10.46 -6.87 -1.47
C TYR A 146 9.98 -7.16 -2.90
N ALA A 147 8.86 -6.55 -3.28
CA ALA A 147 8.34 -6.57 -4.64
C ALA A 147 7.80 -5.20 -5.08
N SER A 148 7.81 -4.91 -6.38
CA SER A 148 7.22 -3.70 -6.95
C SER A 148 6.42 -3.96 -8.22
N GLY A 149 5.44 -3.11 -8.49
CA GLY A 149 4.65 -3.16 -9.71
C GLY A 149 5.48 -2.85 -10.96
N PRO A 150 5.14 -3.39 -12.15
CA PRO A 150 5.94 -3.20 -13.36
C PRO A 150 6.23 -1.72 -13.69
N ARG A 151 7.52 -1.36 -13.62
CA ARG A 151 8.07 0.01 -13.80
C ARG A 151 7.73 1.02 -12.68
N LYS A 152 7.19 0.61 -11.53
CA LYS A 152 7.11 1.47 -10.32
C LYS A 152 8.52 1.66 -9.73
N LYS A 153 8.75 2.82 -9.09
CA LYS A 153 10.04 3.20 -8.45
C LYS A 153 10.09 2.90 -6.93
N HIS A 154 9.01 2.33 -6.43
CA HIS A 154 8.71 2.01 -5.04
C HIS A 154 7.85 0.74 -5.06
N GLY A 155 7.69 0.11 -3.90
CA GLY A 155 6.99 -1.18 -3.83
C GLY A 155 6.44 -1.48 -2.45
N CYS A 156 6.28 -2.78 -2.21
CA CYS A 156 5.81 -3.36 -0.97
C CYS A 156 6.92 -4.25 -0.39
N LEU A 157 7.08 -4.22 0.94
CA LEU A 157 8.11 -4.95 1.66
C LEU A 157 7.46 -5.65 2.86
N ILE A 158 7.69 -6.95 3.02
CA ILE A 158 7.39 -7.68 4.25
C ILE A 158 8.73 -7.95 4.94
N ALA A 159 8.93 -7.38 6.13
CA ALA A 159 10.08 -7.66 6.98
C ALA A 159 9.66 -8.54 8.15
N PHE A 160 10.52 -9.44 8.61
CA PHE A 160 10.22 -10.36 9.71
C PHE A 160 11.46 -10.62 10.57
N LYS A 161 11.30 -10.77 11.89
CA LYS A 161 12.40 -11.04 12.82
C LYS A 161 13.11 -12.34 12.40
N LYS A 162 14.34 -12.20 11.91
CA LYS A 162 15.09 -13.25 11.20
C LYS A 162 15.40 -14.47 12.07
N ASP A 163 15.42 -14.29 13.39
CA ASP A 163 15.74 -15.33 14.36
C ASP A 163 14.47 -16.03 14.87
N SER A 164 13.30 -15.40 14.72
CA SER A 164 11.97 -15.96 15.02
C SER A 164 11.34 -16.68 13.84
N TYR A 165 11.52 -16.17 12.61
CA TYR A 165 10.82 -16.64 11.40
C TYR A 165 11.75 -17.00 10.24
N GLN A 166 11.25 -17.87 9.37
CA GLN A 166 11.84 -18.25 8.08
C GLN A 166 10.80 -18.11 6.97
N GLU A 167 11.18 -17.49 5.86
CA GLU A 167 10.44 -17.58 4.59
C GLU A 167 10.47 -19.02 4.06
N LEU A 168 9.30 -19.57 3.71
CA LEU A 168 9.19 -20.84 3.00
C LEU A 168 8.98 -20.66 1.49
N ASP A 169 8.14 -19.70 1.11
CA ASP A 169 7.76 -19.40 -0.28
C ASP A 169 7.10 -18.01 -0.36
N THR A 170 7.08 -17.42 -1.55
CA THR A 170 6.57 -16.06 -1.82
C THR A 170 5.80 -15.99 -3.15
N ARG A 171 4.58 -15.43 -3.12
CA ARG A 171 3.70 -15.21 -4.28
C ARG A 171 3.50 -13.72 -4.52
N LEU A 172 3.95 -13.25 -5.68
CA LEU A 172 3.62 -11.94 -6.22
C LEU A 172 2.38 -12.02 -7.12
N VAL A 173 1.35 -11.24 -6.81
CA VAL A 173 0.08 -11.12 -7.53
C VAL A 173 0.11 -9.84 -8.36
N HIS A 174 -0.17 -9.93 -9.67
CA HIS A 174 -0.24 -8.78 -10.58
C HIS A 174 -1.69 -8.53 -11.00
N TYR A 175 -2.41 -7.65 -10.28
CA TYR A 175 -3.87 -7.53 -10.41
C TYR A 175 -4.37 -7.18 -11.82
N ASP A 176 -3.57 -6.49 -12.63
CA ASP A 176 -3.91 -6.17 -14.01
C ASP A 176 -4.08 -7.43 -14.88
N ASP A 177 -3.41 -8.52 -14.50
CA ASP A 177 -3.19 -9.69 -15.36
C ASP A 177 -3.90 -10.96 -14.84
N GLU A 178 -4.28 -10.99 -13.55
CA GLU A 178 -5.06 -12.07 -12.91
C GLU A 178 -6.50 -12.18 -13.45
N GLU A 179 -6.95 -13.41 -13.68
CA GLU A 179 -8.30 -13.72 -14.16
C GLU A 179 -9.30 -13.87 -12.99
N ILE A 180 -10.56 -13.46 -13.21
CA ILE A 180 -11.71 -13.53 -12.29
C ILE A 180 -12.93 -14.26 -12.89
N ARG A 181 -12.92 -14.58 -14.20
CA ARG A 181 -13.87 -15.50 -14.85
C ARG A 181 -13.12 -16.63 -15.55
N SER A 182 -13.70 -17.84 -15.58
CA SER A 182 -13.12 -19.02 -16.24
C SER A 182 -13.28 -19.03 -17.77
N GLU A 183 -14.24 -18.28 -18.30
CA GLU A 183 -14.62 -18.30 -19.72
C GLU A 183 -14.68 -16.89 -20.33
N GLY A 184 -14.59 -16.82 -21.66
CA GLY A 184 -14.56 -15.57 -22.43
C GLY A 184 -13.17 -15.21 -22.97
N SER A 185 -13.05 -14.00 -23.51
CA SER A 185 -11.78 -13.44 -24.01
C SER A 185 -10.79 -13.15 -22.88
N GLU A 186 -9.52 -12.91 -23.19
CA GLU A 186 -8.51 -12.50 -22.19
C GLU A 186 -8.90 -11.20 -21.44
N ILE A 187 -9.62 -10.30 -22.10
CA ILE A 187 -10.19 -9.09 -21.49
C ILE A 187 -11.33 -9.50 -20.53
N ALA A 188 -12.30 -10.27 -21.02
CA ALA A 188 -13.47 -10.69 -20.23
C ALA A 188 -13.09 -11.55 -19.01
N ARG A 189 -12.09 -12.42 -19.14
CA ARG A 189 -11.61 -13.24 -18.02
C ARG A 189 -10.91 -12.41 -16.95
N ARG A 190 -10.25 -11.30 -17.30
CA ARG A 190 -9.66 -10.38 -16.31
C ARG A 190 -10.68 -9.42 -15.70
N GLY A 191 -11.66 -8.94 -16.47
CA GLY A 191 -12.72 -8.04 -15.99
C GLY A 191 -12.20 -6.73 -15.39
N SER A 192 -11.07 -6.21 -15.88
CA SER A 192 -10.39 -5.01 -15.36
C SER A 192 -10.99 -3.72 -15.93
N SER A 193 -11.21 -2.72 -15.07
CA SER A 193 -11.65 -1.38 -15.49
C SER A 193 -10.48 -0.45 -15.85
N PHE A 194 -9.33 -0.63 -15.21
CA PHE A 194 -8.14 0.21 -15.35
C PHE A 194 -6.86 -0.62 -15.24
N ARG A 195 -5.82 -0.29 -16.03
CA ARG A 195 -4.49 -0.92 -15.89
C ARG A 195 -3.62 -0.19 -14.86
N THR A 196 -3.59 -0.68 -13.63
CA THR A 196 -3.06 0.02 -12.44
C THR A 196 -1.59 -0.28 -12.16
N LYS A 197 -1.09 -1.45 -12.59
CA LYS A 197 0.22 -2.04 -12.24
C LYS A 197 0.38 -2.31 -10.75
N ASN A 198 -0.73 -2.41 -10.02
CA ASN A 198 -0.73 -2.72 -8.59
C ASN A 198 -0.38 -4.19 -8.33
N ILE A 199 0.03 -4.48 -7.09
CA ILE A 199 0.46 -5.80 -6.67
C ILE A 199 -0.09 -6.18 -5.30
N GLY A 200 -0.31 -7.47 -5.11
CA GLY A 200 -0.36 -8.11 -3.79
C GLY A 200 0.91 -8.92 -3.60
N HIS A 201 1.58 -8.79 -2.46
CA HIS A 201 2.82 -9.49 -2.17
C HIS A 201 2.63 -10.36 -0.93
N ILE A 202 2.69 -11.67 -1.14
CA ILE A 202 2.27 -12.69 -0.18
C ILE A 202 3.47 -13.57 0.18
N VAL A 203 3.75 -13.76 1.46
CA VAL A 203 4.90 -14.51 1.98
C VAL A 203 4.44 -15.54 3.00
N ALA A 204 4.93 -16.78 2.90
CA ALA A 204 4.68 -17.83 3.87
C ALA A 204 5.79 -17.86 4.93
N LEU A 205 5.46 -17.48 6.17
CA LEU A 205 6.41 -17.40 7.28
C LEU A 205 6.24 -18.56 8.26
N LYS A 206 7.29 -19.36 8.44
CA LYS A 206 7.38 -20.44 9.42
C LYS A 206 8.06 -19.93 10.69
N ASN A 207 7.45 -20.11 11.85
CA ASN A 207 8.15 -19.89 13.13
C ASN A 207 9.26 -20.94 13.30
N LYS A 208 10.45 -20.55 13.76
CA LYS A 208 11.63 -21.41 13.87
C LYS A 208 11.68 -22.30 15.12
N GLN A 209 10.81 -22.06 16.10
CA GLN A 209 10.87 -22.66 17.44
C GLN A 209 9.66 -23.56 17.76
N SER A 210 8.52 -23.35 17.09
CA SER A 210 7.31 -24.19 17.19
C SER A 210 6.85 -24.66 15.81
N ASP A 211 5.79 -25.46 15.69
CA ASP A 211 5.18 -25.80 14.39
C ASP A 211 4.34 -24.68 13.75
N PHE A 212 4.14 -23.58 14.47
CA PHE A 212 3.36 -22.43 13.99
C PHE A 212 3.96 -21.79 12.73
N GLY A 213 3.08 -21.16 11.96
CA GLY A 213 3.41 -20.33 10.81
C GLY A 213 2.15 -19.61 10.35
N LEU A 214 2.34 -18.65 9.46
CA LEU A 214 1.29 -17.75 8.98
C LEU A 214 1.57 -17.33 7.54
N ILE A 215 0.51 -16.97 6.83
CA ILE A 215 0.62 -16.30 5.53
C ILE A 215 0.47 -14.80 5.76
N VAL A 216 1.45 -14.02 5.34
CA VAL A 216 1.44 -12.56 5.45
C VAL A 216 1.29 -11.99 4.05
N ALA A 217 0.32 -11.10 3.86
CA ALA A 217 0.15 -10.36 2.63
C ALA A 217 0.22 -8.86 2.89
N THR A 218 1.02 -8.18 2.09
CA THR A 218 0.96 -6.72 1.96
C THR A 218 0.45 -6.39 0.56
N THR A 219 -0.47 -5.43 0.47
CA THR A 219 -1.08 -4.99 -0.78
C THR A 219 -0.92 -3.49 -0.94
N HIS A 220 -1.47 -2.98 -2.03
CA HIS A 220 -1.67 -1.56 -2.27
C HIS A 220 -2.61 -1.48 -3.46
N LEU A 221 -3.81 -0.94 -3.25
CA LEU A 221 -4.92 -1.01 -4.20
C LEU A 221 -5.04 0.26 -5.03
N PHE A 222 -6.10 0.43 -5.83
CA PHE A 222 -6.19 1.54 -6.79
C PHE A 222 -6.72 2.84 -6.18
N TRP A 223 -5.92 3.90 -6.28
CA TRP A 223 -6.07 5.17 -5.56
C TRP A 223 -7.30 5.99 -5.95
N HIS A 224 -7.69 5.98 -7.23
CA HIS A 224 -8.62 6.97 -7.77
C HIS A 224 -10.01 6.81 -7.11
N PRO A 225 -10.50 7.81 -6.35
CA PRO A 225 -11.62 7.63 -5.41
C PRO A 225 -12.93 7.21 -6.08
N ARG A 226 -13.07 7.44 -7.40
CA ARG A 226 -14.23 7.01 -8.21
C ARG A 226 -14.16 5.58 -8.75
N TYR A 227 -13.02 4.90 -8.72
CA TYR A 227 -12.89 3.52 -9.24
C TYR A 227 -13.14 2.45 -8.16
N THR A 228 -14.29 2.53 -7.48
CA THR A 228 -14.70 1.59 -6.42
C THR A 228 -14.73 0.14 -6.91
N TYR A 229 -15.19 -0.10 -8.15
CA TYR A 229 -15.16 -1.42 -8.77
C TYR A 229 -13.75 -2.01 -8.85
N GLU A 230 -12.73 -1.24 -9.28
CA GLU A 230 -11.36 -1.77 -9.38
C GLU A 230 -10.80 -2.09 -7.99
N ARG A 231 -11.08 -1.26 -6.97
CA ARG A 231 -10.68 -1.57 -5.58
C ARG A 231 -11.30 -2.88 -5.10
N ALA A 232 -12.61 -3.05 -5.27
CA ALA A 232 -13.33 -4.26 -4.90
C ALA A 232 -12.79 -5.49 -5.65
N ARG A 233 -12.54 -5.37 -6.97
CA ARG A 233 -11.91 -6.41 -7.80
C ARG A 233 -10.52 -6.79 -7.25
N GLN A 234 -9.65 -5.82 -6.97
CA GLN A 234 -8.28 -6.09 -6.51
C GLN A 234 -8.26 -6.67 -5.08
N ALA A 235 -9.12 -6.20 -4.18
CA ALA A 235 -9.31 -6.77 -2.85
C ALA A 235 -9.85 -8.22 -2.89
N GLY A 236 -10.78 -8.52 -3.80
CA GLY A 236 -11.31 -9.87 -4.00
C GLY A 236 -10.25 -10.84 -4.53
N ILE A 237 -9.47 -10.41 -5.53
CA ILE A 237 -8.33 -11.17 -6.05
C ILE A 237 -7.28 -11.41 -4.95
N LEU A 238 -6.97 -10.41 -4.13
CA LEU A 238 -6.04 -10.55 -3.00
C LEU A 238 -6.50 -11.60 -2.00
N LYS A 239 -7.76 -11.51 -1.53
CA LYS A 239 -8.35 -12.49 -0.61
C LYS A 239 -8.25 -13.91 -1.19
N ARG A 240 -8.64 -14.07 -2.46
CA ARG A 240 -8.58 -15.33 -3.19
C ARG A 240 -7.16 -15.90 -3.25
N GLU A 241 -6.19 -15.11 -3.73
CA GLU A 241 -4.83 -15.59 -3.93
C GLU A 241 -4.10 -15.86 -2.60
N VAL A 242 -4.42 -15.14 -1.51
CA VAL A 242 -3.92 -15.43 -0.15
C VAL A 242 -4.39 -16.79 0.35
N VAL A 243 -5.70 -17.08 0.26
CA VAL A 243 -6.27 -18.37 0.68
C VAL A 243 -5.76 -19.51 -0.21
N LYS A 244 -5.78 -19.32 -1.54
CA LYS A 244 -5.25 -20.26 -2.53
C LYS A 244 -3.77 -20.57 -2.33
N PHE A 245 -2.93 -19.57 -2.00
CA PHE A 245 -1.51 -19.76 -1.72
C PHE A 245 -1.28 -20.57 -0.43
N ARG A 246 -1.99 -20.23 0.66
CA ARG A 246 -2.01 -21.01 1.91
C ARG A 246 -2.30 -22.49 1.63
N ASP A 247 -3.33 -22.75 0.83
CA ASP A 247 -3.84 -24.11 0.62
C ASP A 247 -2.97 -24.89 -0.39
N THR A 248 -2.38 -24.20 -1.39
CA THR A 248 -1.36 -24.79 -2.30
C THR A 248 -0.12 -25.26 -1.54
N LEU A 249 0.30 -24.54 -0.50
CA LEU A 249 1.39 -24.94 0.40
C LEU A 249 0.99 -26.03 1.40
N ASN A 250 -0.24 -26.56 1.33
CA ASN A 250 -0.83 -27.48 2.29
C ASN A 250 -0.86 -26.92 3.73
N ARG A 251 -1.00 -25.59 3.87
CA ARG A 251 -0.99 -24.86 5.16
C ARG A 251 -2.37 -24.39 5.60
N GLY A 252 -3.44 -25.12 5.29
CA GLY A 252 -4.82 -24.76 5.66
C GLY A 252 -5.11 -24.55 7.16
N ARG A 253 -4.15 -24.87 8.05
CA ARG A 253 -4.16 -24.60 9.50
C ARG A 253 -3.45 -23.30 9.92
N TRP A 254 -2.86 -22.57 8.98
CA TRP A 254 -2.16 -21.31 9.25
C TRP A 254 -3.13 -20.14 9.08
N PRO A 255 -3.14 -19.16 10.00
CA PRO A 255 -3.87 -17.90 9.80
C PRO A 255 -3.27 -17.10 8.64
N CYS A 256 -4.08 -16.26 8.01
CA CYS A 256 -3.60 -15.26 7.05
C CYS A 256 -3.75 -13.86 7.63
N ILE A 257 -2.81 -12.97 7.33
CA ILE A 257 -2.80 -11.56 7.76
C ILE A 257 -2.62 -10.68 6.52
N ILE A 258 -3.39 -9.60 6.39
CA ILE A 258 -3.44 -8.74 5.19
C ILE A 258 -3.46 -7.25 5.58
N SER A 259 -2.59 -6.42 4.97
CA SER A 259 -2.54 -4.94 5.11
C SER A 259 -1.99 -4.25 3.83
N GLY A 260 -1.89 -2.91 3.71
CA GLY A 260 -1.32 -2.29 2.49
C GLY A 260 -0.96 -0.77 2.47
N GLY A 261 -1.02 -0.12 1.29
CA GLY A 261 -0.60 1.29 1.03
C GLY A 261 -0.95 1.88 -0.37
N GLU A 262 -0.34 3.04 -0.74
CA GLU A 262 -0.59 3.94 -1.91
C GLU A 262 0.34 3.90 -3.16
N TYR A 263 -0.10 4.55 -4.24
CA TYR A 263 0.66 5.01 -5.40
C TYR A 263 -0.02 6.16 -6.15
N ALA A 264 0.56 7.35 -6.04
CA ALA A 264 0.33 8.43 -6.99
C ALA A 264 0.99 8.14 -8.37
N THR A 265 0.20 7.72 -9.36
CA THR A 265 0.72 7.59 -10.74
C THR A 265 1.34 8.90 -11.25
N ASN A 266 2.54 8.79 -11.84
CA ASN A 266 3.17 9.90 -12.59
C ASN A 266 2.46 10.09 -13.95
N CYS A 267 1.23 10.59 -13.91
CA CYS A 267 0.61 11.27 -15.06
C CYS A 267 1.17 12.68 -15.13
N GLN A 268 1.71 13.06 -16.29
CA GLN A 268 2.50 14.29 -16.47
C GLN A 268 1.63 15.53 -16.76
N PHE A 269 0.31 15.36 -16.76
CA PHE A 269 -0.72 16.38 -16.94
C PHE A 269 -1.89 16.07 -16.00
N ALA A 270 -1.93 16.72 -14.83
CA ALA A 270 -3.06 16.72 -13.89
C ALA A 270 -2.89 17.92 -12.95
N PHE A 271 -3.77 18.93 -13.08
CA PHE A 271 -3.69 20.16 -12.30
C PHE A 271 -4.53 20.01 -11.01
N GLN A 272 -3.84 19.67 -9.91
CA GLN A 272 -4.27 19.66 -8.51
C GLN A 272 -5.42 18.70 -8.06
N ARG A 273 -5.24 18.12 -6.85
CA ARG A 273 -6.21 17.40 -6.00
C ARG A 273 -6.90 16.18 -6.66
N THR A 274 -6.41 14.95 -6.48
CA THR A 274 -6.56 14.15 -5.23
C THR A 274 -5.70 12.87 -5.27
N LEU A 275 -5.14 12.43 -4.13
CA LEU A 275 -4.34 11.19 -3.95
C LEU A 275 -4.55 10.62 -2.51
N LEU A 276 -3.81 9.57 -2.10
CA LEU A 276 -3.62 9.01 -0.71
C LEU A 276 -4.44 7.74 -0.32
N SER A 277 -4.05 7.02 0.76
CA SER A 277 -3.51 5.63 0.62
C SER A 277 -4.05 4.43 1.47
N ASP A 278 -3.77 3.18 1.03
CA ASP A 278 -4.10 1.81 1.58
C ASP A 278 -5.54 1.34 1.39
N PHE A 279 -5.71 0.19 0.72
CA PHE A 279 -6.95 -0.43 0.23
C PHE A 279 -7.83 0.50 -0.66
N ASN A 280 -7.58 1.80 -0.56
CA ASN A 280 -8.23 3.00 -1.03
C ASN A 280 -9.74 3.03 -0.75
N PHE A 281 -10.14 2.33 0.32
CA PHE A 281 -11.49 2.25 0.83
C PHE A 281 -11.55 2.58 2.33
N ALA A 282 -12.52 3.40 2.70
CA ALA A 282 -12.88 3.66 4.10
C ALA A 282 -13.98 2.67 4.55
N PRO A 283 -14.31 2.56 5.85
CA PRO A 283 -15.31 1.61 6.34
C PRO A 283 -16.71 1.71 5.72
N ASP A 284 -17.07 2.88 5.16
CA ASP A 284 -18.32 3.12 4.44
C ASP A 284 -18.29 2.72 2.95
N ASP A 285 -17.14 2.41 2.36
CA ASP A 285 -16.99 1.98 0.97
C ASP A 285 -17.36 0.49 0.78
N ALA A 286 -17.90 0.18 -0.39
CA ALA A 286 -18.34 -1.16 -0.80
C ALA A 286 -17.28 -2.24 -0.58
N ALA A 287 -16.01 -1.93 -0.81
CA ALA A 287 -14.91 -2.88 -0.72
C ALA A 287 -14.53 -3.23 0.73
N TYR A 288 -14.76 -2.34 1.71
CA TYR A 288 -14.63 -2.69 3.13
C TYR A 288 -15.71 -3.71 3.53
N SER A 289 -16.97 -3.41 3.19
CA SER A 289 -18.10 -4.30 3.47
C SER A 289 -17.94 -5.68 2.81
N LEU A 290 -17.38 -5.73 1.60
CA LEU A 290 -17.07 -6.99 0.91
C LEU A 290 -15.93 -7.81 1.56
N VAL A 291 -14.94 -7.19 2.20
CA VAL A 291 -13.92 -7.96 2.96
C VAL A 291 -14.45 -8.44 4.31
N THR A 292 -15.22 -7.63 5.03
CA THR A 292 -15.81 -7.98 6.35
C THR A 292 -17.02 -8.92 6.25
N GLY A 293 -17.61 -9.06 5.06
CA GLY A 293 -18.80 -9.89 4.82
C GLY A 293 -20.11 -9.19 5.16
N ASP A 294 -20.09 -7.86 5.33
CA ASP A 294 -21.31 -7.07 5.53
C ASP A 294 -22.12 -6.97 4.23
N PRO A 295 -23.46 -6.96 4.30
CA PRO A 295 -24.30 -6.78 3.12
C PRO A 295 -24.07 -5.40 2.50
N LEU A 296 -23.93 -5.35 1.17
CA LEU A 296 -23.74 -4.09 0.43
C LEU A 296 -24.97 -3.17 0.56
N LEU A 297 -24.73 -1.92 0.93
CA LEU A 297 -25.75 -0.86 0.99
C LEU A 297 -26.16 -0.40 -0.43
N PRO A 298 -27.38 0.13 -0.63
CA PRO A 298 -27.80 0.65 -1.93
C PRO A 298 -26.84 1.71 -2.52
N SER A 299 -26.35 2.62 -1.69
CA SER A 299 -25.34 3.63 -2.07
C SER A 299 -24.02 2.99 -2.52
N GLN A 300 -23.53 1.98 -1.80
CA GLN A 300 -22.33 1.21 -2.15
C GLN A 300 -22.50 0.47 -3.49
N ILE A 301 -23.68 -0.12 -3.71
CA ILE A 301 -24.07 -0.78 -4.97
C ILE A 301 -24.07 0.23 -6.13
N ASP A 302 -24.57 1.45 -5.93
CA ASP A 302 -24.63 2.46 -6.97
C ASP A 302 -23.25 3.11 -7.26
N TYR A 303 -22.36 3.23 -6.26
CA TYR A 303 -20.95 3.56 -6.49
C TYR A 303 -20.21 2.46 -7.26
N LEU A 304 -20.47 1.18 -6.97
CA LEU A 304 -19.95 0.07 -7.77
C LEU A 304 -20.42 0.16 -9.24
N LYS A 305 -21.73 0.31 -9.49
CA LYS A 305 -22.28 0.45 -10.86
C LYS A 305 -21.68 1.66 -11.60
N THR A 306 -21.62 2.82 -10.94
CA THR A 306 -21.06 4.06 -11.51
C THR A 306 -19.58 3.91 -11.90
N SER A 307 -18.87 2.96 -11.28
CA SER A 307 -17.46 2.67 -11.54
C SER A 307 -17.20 1.45 -12.42
N GLN A 308 -18.25 0.79 -12.95
CA GLN A 308 -18.14 -0.25 -13.99
C GLN A 308 -17.89 0.38 -15.37
N VAL A 309 -16.67 0.89 -15.54
CA VAL A 309 -16.18 1.55 -16.76
C VAL A 309 -14.99 0.79 -17.34
N VAL A 310 -14.61 1.12 -18.58
CA VAL A 310 -13.36 0.67 -19.19
C VAL A 310 -12.56 1.89 -19.63
N HIS A 311 -11.40 2.08 -19.01
CA HIS A 311 -10.48 3.19 -19.27
C HIS A 311 -9.61 2.95 -20.51
N ALA A 312 -9.11 4.02 -21.13
CA ALA A 312 -8.21 3.99 -22.28
C ALA A 312 -6.89 3.21 -22.08
N THR A 313 -6.55 2.84 -20.84
CA THR A 313 -5.40 1.95 -20.51
C THR A 313 -5.73 0.45 -20.56
N ILE A 314 -7.00 0.09 -20.74
CA ILE A 314 -7.50 -1.25 -21.06
C ILE A 314 -7.96 -1.30 -22.52
N ASP A 315 -8.71 -0.30 -22.96
CA ASP A 315 -9.25 -0.19 -24.32
C ASP A 315 -8.78 1.08 -25.03
N PRO A 316 -7.70 1.01 -25.85
CA PRO A 316 -7.17 2.16 -26.58
C PRO A 316 -8.10 2.77 -27.64
N SER A 317 -9.29 2.20 -27.90
CA SER A 317 -10.28 2.81 -28.78
C SER A 317 -11.12 3.90 -28.11
N VAL A 318 -11.04 4.02 -26.78
CA VAL A 318 -11.71 5.08 -26.02
C VAL A 318 -11.10 6.43 -26.38
N THR A 319 -11.85 7.23 -27.13
CA THR A 319 -11.50 8.62 -27.45
C THR A 319 -11.50 9.48 -26.18
N PRO A 320 -10.44 10.27 -25.91
CA PRO A 320 -10.48 11.31 -24.87
C PRO A 320 -11.67 12.25 -25.07
N ASP A 321 -12.33 12.64 -23.98
CA ASP A 321 -13.49 13.54 -24.01
C ASP A 321 -13.06 14.96 -24.42
N PRO A 322 -13.46 15.46 -25.61
CA PRO A 322 -13.01 16.76 -26.09
C PRO A 322 -13.63 17.92 -25.29
N ALA A 323 -14.77 17.73 -24.61
CA ALA A 323 -15.40 18.80 -23.84
C ALA A 323 -14.55 19.24 -22.64
N LYS A 324 -13.77 18.32 -22.06
CA LYS A 324 -12.87 18.58 -20.93
C LYS A 324 -11.45 18.97 -21.34
N ALA A 325 -11.17 19.09 -22.63
CA ALA A 325 -9.92 19.66 -23.14
C ALA A 325 -9.99 21.18 -23.36
N ILE A 326 -11.19 21.77 -23.25
CA ILE A 326 -11.49 23.15 -23.69
C ILE A 326 -11.69 24.13 -22.51
N THR A 327 -11.93 23.65 -21.30
CA THR A 327 -12.04 24.47 -20.08
C THR A 327 -10.66 24.95 -19.60
N GLN A 328 -10.01 25.83 -20.38
CA GLN A 328 -8.74 26.48 -20.05
C GLN A 328 -8.89 27.98 -19.70
N ASP A 329 -10.11 28.54 -19.72
CA ASP A 329 -10.39 29.93 -19.35
C ASP A 329 -10.87 30.07 -17.89
N GLU A 330 -10.50 31.18 -17.25
CA GLU A 330 -10.20 31.25 -15.81
C GLU A 330 -11.39 31.38 -14.83
N ASN A 331 -12.65 31.12 -15.23
CA ASN A 331 -13.84 31.57 -14.45
C ASN A 331 -15.03 30.58 -14.35
N GLU A 332 -14.80 29.29 -14.10
CA GLU A 332 -15.83 28.38 -13.57
C GLU A 332 -15.36 27.69 -12.27
N GLU A 333 -16.26 27.48 -11.31
CA GLU A 333 -15.90 26.96 -9.98
C GLU A 333 -15.34 25.52 -10.06
N GLU A 334 -14.19 25.28 -9.42
CA GLU A 334 -13.29 24.13 -9.66
C GLU A 334 -14.01 22.76 -9.68
N ALA A 335 -14.34 22.27 -10.88
CA ALA A 335 -14.84 20.92 -11.12
C ALA A 335 -13.70 19.87 -11.03
N ASP A 336 -13.26 19.64 -9.79
CA ASP A 336 -12.28 18.63 -9.33
C ASP A 336 -12.13 17.42 -10.29
N PRO A 337 -10.97 17.28 -10.96
CA PRO A 337 -10.80 16.29 -12.02
C PRO A 337 -10.84 14.86 -11.48
N ASP A 338 -10.33 14.61 -10.28
CA ASP A 338 -10.27 13.27 -9.68
C ASP A 338 -11.60 12.85 -9.00
N ARG A 339 -12.57 13.76 -8.90
CA ARG A 339 -13.99 13.43 -8.66
C ARG A 339 -14.71 12.90 -9.89
N THR A 340 -14.15 12.99 -11.10
CA THR A 340 -14.79 12.45 -12.31
C THR A 340 -13.95 11.35 -12.95
N ILE A 341 -14.61 10.26 -13.35
CA ILE A 341 -13.99 9.29 -14.24
C ILE A 341 -13.77 9.96 -15.60
N THR A 342 -12.52 10.10 -16.04
CA THR A 342 -12.15 10.62 -17.37
C THR A 342 -11.55 9.52 -18.23
N ASN A 343 -11.52 9.73 -19.56
CA ASN A 343 -10.89 8.83 -20.54
C ASN A 343 -11.37 7.35 -20.44
N ALA A 344 -12.65 7.14 -20.11
CA ALA A 344 -13.27 5.83 -19.98
C ALA A 344 -14.66 5.81 -20.63
N ARG A 345 -15.06 4.64 -21.12
CA ARG A 345 -16.44 4.36 -21.57
C ARG A 345 -17.18 3.50 -20.54
N PRO A 346 -18.53 3.47 -20.54
CA PRO A 346 -19.27 2.43 -19.83
C PRO A 346 -18.81 1.02 -20.24
N ALA A 347 -18.80 0.09 -19.29
CA ALA A 347 -18.50 -1.31 -19.58
C ALA A 347 -19.66 -2.00 -20.31
N ALA A 348 -19.31 -2.86 -21.27
CA ALA A 348 -20.20 -3.80 -21.93
C ALA A 348 -20.01 -5.21 -21.36
N ALA A 349 -20.97 -6.11 -21.58
CA ALA A 349 -20.88 -7.50 -21.10
C ALA A 349 -19.62 -8.24 -21.63
N SER A 350 -19.12 -7.85 -22.80
CA SER A 350 -17.88 -8.36 -23.41
C SER A 350 -16.58 -7.99 -22.67
N ASP A 351 -16.62 -6.96 -21.81
CA ASP A 351 -15.47 -6.56 -20.99
C ASP A 351 -15.34 -7.42 -19.72
N GLY A 352 -16.40 -8.18 -19.38
CA GLY A 352 -16.38 -9.19 -18.30
C GLY A 352 -16.22 -8.65 -16.89
N LEU A 353 -16.49 -7.36 -16.64
CA LEU A 353 -16.57 -6.83 -15.27
C LEU A 353 -17.60 -7.62 -14.44
N LEU A 354 -17.36 -7.74 -13.13
CA LEU A 354 -18.29 -8.41 -12.21
C LEU A 354 -19.39 -7.45 -11.77
N SER A 355 -20.63 -7.92 -11.74
CA SER A 355 -21.75 -7.26 -11.06
C SER A 355 -21.54 -7.20 -9.53
N PRO A 356 -22.25 -6.34 -8.78
CA PRO A 356 -22.17 -6.32 -7.32
C PRO A 356 -22.45 -7.67 -6.65
N THR A 357 -23.31 -8.52 -7.24
CA THR A 357 -23.56 -9.89 -6.78
C THR A 357 -22.38 -10.80 -7.06
N GLU A 358 -21.84 -10.80 -8.29
CA GLU A 358 -20.66 -11.61 -8.63
C GLU A 358 -19.39 -11.17 -7.85
N LEU A 359 -19.29 -9.88 -7.48
CA LEU A 359 -18.29 -9.40 -6.53
C LEU A 359 -18.50 -10.05 -5.16
N HIS A 360 -19.69 -9.95 -4.57
CA HIS A 360 -20.01 -10.63 -3.31
C HIS A 360 -19.65 -12.13 -3.36
N ASP A 361 -19.99 -12.81 -4.46
CA ASP A 361 -19.73 -14.24 -4.61
C ASP A 361 -18.22 -14.55 -4.77
N LEU A 362 -17.44 -13.67 -5.41
CA LEU A 362 -15.97 -13.74 -5.40
C LEU A 362 -15.41 -13.63 -3.98
N PHE A 363 -15.91 -12.71 -3.15
CA PHE A 363 -15.46 -12.58 -1.76
C PHE A 363 -15.92 -13.76 -0.89
N ALA A 364 -17.15 -14.24 -1.04
CA ALA A 364 -17.71 -15.34 -0.26
C ALA A 364 -17.06 -16.70 -0.60
N SER A 365 -16.80 -16.97 -1.89
CA SER A 365 -16.08 -18.18 -2.32
C SER A 365 -14.59 -18.17 -1.96
N SER A 366 -13.99 -17.00 -1.74
CA SER A 366 -12.58 -16.83 -1.35
C SER A 366 -12.32 -17.05 0.16
N GLY A 367 -13.15 -17.83 0.85
CA GLY A 367 -12.97 -18.19 2.26
C GLY A 367 -13.55 -17.20 3.27
N PRO A 368 -13.24 -17.35 4.57
CA PRO A 368 -13.88 -16.59 5.66
C PRO A 368 -13.75 -15.07 5.49
N PRO A 369 -14.69 -14.28 6.02
CA PRO A 369 -14.55 -12.82 6.06
C PRO A 369 -13.30 -12.38 6.84
N LEU A 370 -12.79 -11.21 6.48
CA LEU A 370 -11.62 -10.59 7.10
C LEU A 370 -12.05 -9.88 8.39
N LYS A 371 -11.27 -10.08 9.46
CA LYS A 371 -11.44 -9.44 10.76
C LYS A 371 -10.44 -8.31 10.91
N SER A 372 -10.88 -7.05 11.08
CA SER A 372 -9.95 -5.97 11.43
C SER A 372 -9.50 -6.11 12.88
N ALA A 373 -8.18 -6.08 13.12
CA ALA A 373 -7.62 -6.08 14.46
C ALA A 373 -7.94 -4.78 15.22
N TYR A 374 -8.12 -3.66 14.51
CA TYR A 374 -8.44 -2.38 15.15
C TYR A 374 -9.93 -2.27 15.49
N ASP A 375 -10.87 -2.51 14.55
CA ASP A 375 -12.31 -2.53 14.88
C ASP A 375 -12.63 -3.47 16.06
N ILE A 376 -12.09 -4.70 16.05
CA ILE A 376 -12.31 -5.66 17.15
C ILE A 376 -11.65 -5.17 18.45
N GLY A 377 -10.40 -4.75 18.42
CA GLY A 377 -9.67 -4.38 19.64
C GLY A 377 -10.20 -3.10 20.28
N MET A 378 -10.61 -2.12 19.49
CA MET A 378 -11.18 -0.86 19.96
C MET A 378 -12.63 -1.03 20.44
N ARG A 379 -13.42 -1.91 19.80
CA ARG A 379 -14.75 -2.31 20.29
C ARG A 379 -14.64 -2.93 21.69
N ASN A 380 -13.80 -3.95 21.84
CA ASN A 380 -13.52 -4.59 23.14
C ASN A 380 -13.03 -3.58 24.19
N PHE A 381 -12.16 -2.62 23.81
CA PHE A 381 -11.67 -1.57 24.71
C PHE A 381 -12.79 -0.64 25.18
N THR A 382 -13.62 -0.15 24.25
CA THR A 382 -14.74 0.76 24.51
C THR A 382 -15.82 0.11 25.37
N GLU A 383 -16.16 -1.15 25.09
CA GLU A 383 -17.12 -1.92 25.88
C GLU A 383 -16.62 -2.22 27.30
N SER A 384 -15.30 -2.30 27.50
CA SER A 384 -14.68 -2.56 28.81
C SER A 384 -14.43 -1.29 29.64
N ASN A 385 -14.14 -0.15 29.00
CA ASN A 385 -13.64 1.06 29.66
C ASN A 385 -14.58 2.25 29.48
N ASN A 386 -15.54 2.39 30.40
CA ASN A 386 -16.53 3.49 30.48
C ASN A 386 -15.96 4.92 30.69
N ALA A 387 -14.66 5.17 30.45
CA ALA A 387 -13.98 6.39 30.89
C ALA A 387 -13.01 7.03 29.88
N GLU A 388 -12.37 6.29 28.97
CA GLU A 388 -11.38 6.85 28.03
C GLU A 388 -11.82 6.69 26.58
N SER A 389 -12.30 7.80 25.98
CA SER A 389 -12.71 7.83 24.59
C SER A 389 -11.51 7.92 23.66
N VAL A 390 -11.07 6.79 23.11
CA VAL A 390 -10.24 6.77 21.90
C VAL A 390 -11.07 7.34 20.74
N PRO A 391 -10.54 8.23 19.88
CA PRO A 391 -11.26 8.70 18.70
C PRO A 391 -11.41 7.60 17.64
N LEU A 392 -12.64 7.34 17.21
CA LEU A 392 -13.01 6.27 16.25
C LEU A 392 -13.58 6.84 14.94
N PHE A 393 -13.62 6.02 13.88
CA PHE A 393 -14.28 6.36 12.62
C PHE A 393 -15.78 6.67 12.80
N GLY A 394 -16.48 5.83 13.57
CA GLY A 394 -17.91 5.96 13.87
C GLY A 394 -18.29 7.21 14.66
N ASN A 395 -17.32 7.96 15.22
CA ASN A 395 -17.59 9.26 15.82
C ASN A 395 -17.73 10.39 14.77
N ARG A 396 -17.39 10.12 13.51
CA ARG A 396 -17.42 11.09 12.40
C ARG A 396 -18.36 10.70 11.26
N VAL A 397 -18.60 9.40 11.08
CA VAL A 397 -19.40 8.84 9.99
C VAL A 397 -20.41 7.88 10.59
N ASP A 398 -21.69 8.15 10.34
CA ASP A 398 -22.79 7.32 10.84
C ASP A 398 -22.82 5.98 10.09
N LEU A 399 -22.55 4.89 10.82
CA LEU A 399 -22.62 3.51 10.33
C LEU A 399 -23.73 2.78 11.10
N GLN A 400 -24.46 1.91 10.40
CA GLN A 400 -25.50 1.09 11.03
C GLN A 400 -24.87 0.22 12.15
N PRO A 401 -25.48 0.12 13.35
CA PRO A 401 -24.80 -0.41 14.55
C PRO A 401 -24.33 -1.88 14.48
N ASP A 402 -24.88 -2.64 13.54
CA ASP A 402 -24.58 -4.04 13.27
C ASP A 402 -23.41 -4.26 12.29
N ARG A 403 -22.92 -3.21 11.63
CA ARG A 403 -21.83 -3.28 10.64
C ARG A 403 -20.45 -3.27 11.31
N HIS A 404 -19.46 -3.78 10.58
CA HIS A 404 -18.06 -3.62 10.95
C HIS A 404 -17.55 -2.22 10.61
N GLY A 405 -16.49 -1.79 11.28
CA GLY A 405 -15.70 -0.63 10.88
C GLY A 405 -15.98 0.66 11.66
N ALA A 406 -17.00 0.70 12.51
CA ALA A 406 -17.31 1.84 13.37
C ALA A 406 -16.23 2.12 14.43
N TYR A 407 -15.47 1.09 14.82
CA TYR A 407 -14.42 1.15 15.83
C TYR A 407 -13.01 1.19 15.24
N GLU A 408 -12.86 1.32 13.92
CA GLU A 408 -11.57 1.63 13.30
C GLU A 408 -11.04 2.99 13.81
N PRO A 409 -9.73 3.27 13.69
CA PRO A 409 -9.13 4.54 14.12
C PRO A 409 -9.88 5.75 13.57
N GLN A 410 -9.88 6.91 14.23
CA GLN A 410 -10.48 8.11 13.62
C GLN A 410 -9.84 8.48 12.28
N TRP A 411 -8.53 8.26 12.14
CA TRP A 411 -7.72 8.55 10.97
C TRP A 411 -6.59 7.52 10.82
N THR A 412 -6.22 7.21 9.57
CA THR A 412 -4.96 6.52 9.24
C THR A 412 -4.16 7.31 8.20
N SER A 413 -4.86 7.99 7.28
CA SER A 413 -4.34 9.08 6.43
C SER A 413 -4.72 10.43 7.03
N TYR A 414 -3.78 11.38 7.18
CA TYR A 414 -4.13 12.73 7.63
C TYR A 414 -3.28 13.84 7.00
N THR A 415 -3.83 14.55 6.03
CA THR A 415 -3.18 15.68 5.35
C THR A 415 -4.03 16.93 5.37
N HIS A 416 -3.51 18.02 4.77
CA HIS A 416 -4.26 19.27 4.65
C HIS A 416 -5.60 19.08 3.92
N TYR A 417 -5.58 18.45 2.74
CA TYR A 417 -6.76 18.27 1.90
C TYR A 417 -7.55 16.97 2.18
N TRP A 418 -6.87 15.87 2.51
CA TRP A 418 -7.49 14.56 2.65
C TRP A 418 -7.20 13.92 4.01
N LYS A 419 -8.25 13.43 4.68
CA LYS A 419 -8.21 12.81 6.01
C LYS A 419 -9.24 11.68 6.03
N THR A 420 -8.84 10.43 6.21
CA THR A 420 -9.78 9.30 6.40
C THR A 420 -9.06 8.05 6.93
N VAL A 421 -9.80 6.95 7.02
CA VAL A 421 -9.34 5.61 7.41
C VAL A 421 -9.20 4.76 6.17
N LEU A 422 -8.08 4.08 6.04
CA LEU A 422 -7.66 3.38 4.83
C LEU A 422 -6.67 2.24 5.15
N ASP A 423 -5.81 2.42 6.16
CA ASP A 423 -4.84 1.42 6.61
C ASP A 423 -5.50 0.41 7.55
N TYR A 424 -5.30 -0.88 7.33
CA TYR A 424 -5.90 -1.95 8.15
C TYR A 424 -4.93 -3.08 8.46
N ILE A 425 -5.12 -3.76 9.60
CA ILE A 425 -4.52 -5.07 9.89
C ILE A 425 -5.66 -6.09 9.91
N PHE A 426 -5.93 -6.71 8.76
CA PHE A 426 -6.94 -7.75 8.64
C PHE A 426 -6.38 -9.14 8.96
N VAL A 427 -7.19 -9.99 9.56
CA VAL A 427 -6.89 -11.40 9.87
C VAL A 427 -7.96 -12.30 9.25
N ILE A 428 -7.54 -13.39 8.63
CA ILE A 428 -8.40 -14.51 8.25
C ILE A 428 -8.04 -15.69 9.16
N ASP A 429 -8.98 -16.05 10.03
CA ASP A 429 -8.87 -17.23 10.89
C ASP A 429 -8.80 -18.53 10.06
N SER A 430 -8.25 -19.58 10.66
CA SER A 430 -8.14 -20.91 10.05
C SER A 430 -8.66 -21.97 11.03
N SER A 431 -7.91 -23.06 11.28
CA SER A 431 -8.13 -23.85 12.49
C SER A 431 -7.77 -23.06 13.75
N SER A 432 -6.81 -22.12 13.67
CA SER A 432 -6.51 -21.23 14.79
C SER A 432 -7.45 -20.03 14.82
N ARG A 433 -8.00 -19.73 16.00
CA ARG A 433 -8.71 -18.47 16.27
C ARG A 433 -7.73 -17.38 16.70
N SER A 434 -7.83 -16.22 16.07
CA SER A 434 -7.15 -14.99 16.50
C SER A 434 -7.92 -14.27 17.60
N SER A 435 -7.17 -13.59 18.45
CA SER A 435 -7.65 -12.60 19.41
C SER A 435 -6.68 -11.42 19.46
N VAL A 436 -7.22 -10.21 19.53
CA VAL A 436 -6.44 -8.97 19.68
C VAL A 436 -6.16 -8.79 21.17
N THR A 437 -4.89 -8.60 21.52
CA THR A 437 -4.44 -8.54 22.93
C THR A 437 -3.81 -7.20 23.30
N GLY A 438 -3.42 -6.41 22.30
CA GLY A 438 -2.99 -5.03 22.47
C GLY A 438 -2.94 -4.30 21.13
N LEU A 439 -3.10 -2.98 21.17
CA LEU A 439 -3.06 -2.10 20.02
C LEU A 439 -2.20 -0.87 20.31
N LEU A 440 -1.42 -0.44 19.34
CA LEU A 440 -0.76 0.87 19.39
C LEU A 440 -1.80 1.96 19.18
N VAL A 441 -1.89 2.92 20.12
CA VAL A 441 -2.92 3.97 20.11
C VAL A 441 -2.85 4.81 18.82
N PRO A 442 -3.98 4.99 18.10
CA PRO A 442 -4.08 5.98 17.03
C PRO A 442 -3.88 7.40 17.56
N PRO A 443 -3.18 8.28 16.82
CA PRO A 443 -3.09 9.70 17.16
C PRO A 443 -4.46 10.37 17.20
N LYS A 444 -4.60 11.40 18.03
CA LYS A 444 -5.79 12.26 18.05
C LYS A 444 -5.72 13.29 16.92
N THR A 445 -6.83 13.99 16.66
CA THR A 445 -6.87 15.00 15.58
C THR A 445 -5.84 16.11 15.81
N GLU A 446 -5.72 16.59 17.05
CA GLU A 446 -4.75 17.61 17.48
C GLU A 446 -3.28 17.21 17.29
N ASP A 447 -2.97 15.90 17.35
CA ASP A 447 -1.62 15.38 17.07
C ASP A 447 -1.25 15.44 15.59
N LEU A 448 -2.24 15.54 14.70
CA LEU A 448 -2.08 15.44 13.24
C LEU A 448 -2.27 16.78 12.51
N GLU A 449 -2.98 17.74 13.10
CA GLU A 449 -3.14 19.10 12.55
C GLU A 449 -1.79 19.83 12.37
N PRO A 450 -1.58 20.61 11.30
CA PRO A 450 -2.49 20.92 10.19
C PRO A 450 -2.35 19.98 8.97
N GLY A 451 -1.81 18.77 9.17
CA GLY A 451 -1.52 17.79 8.13
C GLY A 451 -0.11 17.20 8.24
N LEU A 452 0.01 15.92 7.87
CA LEU A 452 1.25 15.18 7.75
C LEU A 452 1.83 15.22 6.30
N PRO A 453 3.10 14.81 6.08
CA PRO A 453 4.14 14.52 7.07
C PRO A 453 4.59 15.79 7.82
N ARG A 454 4.95 15.66 9.09
CA ARG A 454 5.30 16.78 9.98
C ARG A 454 6.48 16.42 10.87
N LYS A 455 7.53 17.26 10.88
CA LYS A 455 8.76 17.01 11.65
C LYS A 455 8.46 16.92 13.14
N GLY A 456 9.06 15.93 13.81
CA GLY A 456 8.81 15.66 15.23
C GLY A 456 7.56 14.81 15.50
N VAL A 457 6.72 14.58 14.48
CA VAL A 457 5.42 13.90 14.60
C VAL A 457 5.38 12.66 13.73
N CYS A 458 5.45 12.80 12.39
CA CYS A 458 5.39 11.67 11.46
C CYS A 458 6.23 11.90 10.20
N GLY A 459 6.95 10.86 9.76
CA GLY A 459 7.73 10.84 8.52
C GLY A 459 6.95 10.44 7.26
N SER A 460 5.67 10.10 7.41
CA SER A 460 4.73 9.80 6.34
C SER A 460 3.48 10.67 6.51
N ASP A 461 2.66 10.78 5.48
CA ASP A 461 1.29 11.31 5.54
C ASP A 461 0.29 10.31 6.16
N HIS A 462 0.69 9.03 6.20
CA HIS A 462 0.03 7.96 6.91
C HIS A 462 0.59 7.77 8.33
N VAL A 463 -0.21 7.23 9.25
CA VAL A 463 0.22 6.82 10.59
C VAL A 463 0.29 5.30 10.67
N SER A 464 1.36 4.75 11.25
CA SER A 464 1.52 3.31 11.36
C SER A 464 0.56 2.70 12.36
N LEU A 465 0.02 1.53 12.01
CA LEU A 465 -0.80 0.69 12.86
C LEU A 465 0.03 -0.49 13.38
N SER A 466 -0.21 -0.93 14.61
CA SER A 466 0.50 -2.06 15.21
C SER A 466 -0.38 -2.80 16.22
N ALA A 467 -0.41 -4.13 16.14
CA ALA A 467 -1.31 -4.99 16.90
C ALA A 467 -0.61 -6.23 17.43
N ASP A 468 -0.87 -6.57 18.71
CA ASP A 468 -0.45 -7.82 19.35
C ASP A 468 -1.56 -8.85 19.20
N LEU A 469 -1.39 -9.75 18.23
CA LEU A 469 -2.32 -10.84 17.96
C LEU A 469 -1.89 -12.10 18.72
N LEU A 470 -2.87 -12.84 19.25
CA LEU A 470 -2.68 -14.15 19.85
C LEU A 470 -3.52 -15.19 19.09
N PHE A 471 -2.85 -16.22 18.57
CA PHE A 471 -3.45 -17.32 17.82
C PHE A 471 -3.51 -18.58 18.68
N SER A 472 -4.72 -19.06 18.95
CA SER A 472 -5.00 -20.29 19.72
C SER A 472 -5.69 -21.34 18.85
N THR A 473 -5.44 -22.62 19.12
CA THR A 473 -6.00 -23.77 18.39
C THR A 473 -7.27 -24.30 19.05
#